data_AF-A0A2E1SI24-F1
#
_entry.id   AF-A0A2E1SI24-F1
#
_cell.length_a   1.000
_cell.length_b   1.000
_cell.length_c   1.000
_cell.angle_alpha   90.00
_cell.angle_beta   90.00
_cell.angle_gamma   90.00
#
_symmetry.space_group_name_H-M   'P 1'
#
loop_
_entity.id
_entity.type
_entity.pdbx_description
1 polymer ?
#
loop_
_entity_poly.entity_id
_entity_poly.type
_entity_poly.pdbx_seq_one_letter_code
_entity_poly.pdbx_strand_id
1 'polypeptide(L)'
;MGQPMSILSVLGFVALAGVVVNDSLVLVDFINHERKEGKPLRLAIEDAGAQRFRPIILTSLTTFAGLLPVLFETSLQAQFLIPMAISLSFGVLFATFITLLLVPAFYSILEDIRERFIG
;
A
#
# COMPACT_ATOMS: atom_id res chain seq x y z
N MET A 1 17.16 13.67 4.20
CA MET A 1 17.02 14.16 2.81
C MET A 1 16.15 15.41 2.86
N GLY A 2 16.75 16.61 2.86
CA GLY A 2 16.04 17.88 2.95
C GLY A 2 15.80 18.50 1.57
N GLN A 3 15.03 17.83 0.71
CA GLN A 3 14.61 18.42 -0.56
C GLN A 3 13.32 19.23 -0.38
N PRO A 4 13.21 20.42 -1.01
CA PRO A 4 12.00 21.22 -0.94
C PRO A 4 10.82 20.46 -1.54
N MET A 5 9.65 20.58 -0.92
CA MET A 5 8.39 20.05 -1.47
C MET A 5 8.17 20.66 -2.85
N SER A 6 8.32 19.84 -3.89
CA SER A 6 8.16 20.23 -5.29
C SER A 6 6.84 19.67 -5.84
N ILE A 7 6.39 20.22 -6.97
CA ILE A 7 5.24 19.65 -7.71
C ILE A 7 5.47 18.17 -8.04
N LEU A 8 6.73 17.78 -8.31
CA LEU A 8 7.11 16.41 -8.63
C LEU A 8 7.05 15.50 -7.40
N SER A 9 7.36 16.02 -6.20
CA SER A 9 7.12 15.31 -4.95
C SER A 9 5.63 15.04 -4.74
N VAL A 10 4.76 16.00 -5.03
CA VAL A 10 3.29 15.82 -4.96
C VAL A 10 2.81 14.76 -5.93
N LEU A 11 3.32 14.75 -7.17
CA LEU A 11 3.02 13.67 -8.12
C LEU A 11 3.50 12.30 -7.61
N GLY A 12 4.64 12.26 -6.91
CA GLY A 12 5.11 11.06 -6.21
C GLY A 12 4.14 10.57 -5.14
N PHE A 13 3.54 11.48 -4.36
CA PHE A 13 2.48 11.14 -3.40
C PHE A 13 1.20 10.64 -4.07
N VAL A 14 0.80 11.21 -5.20
CA VAL A 14 -0.37 10.75 -5.96
C VAL A 14 -0.13 9.33 -6.51
N ALA A 15 1.05 9.09 -7.07
CA ALA A 15 1.44 7.75 -7.53
C ALA A 15 1.45 6.74 -6.36
N LEU A 16 1.99 7.15 -5.21
CA LEU A 16 2.00 6.34 -4.00
C LEU A 16 0.57 5.99 -3.55
N ALA A 17 -0.33 6.96 -3.51
CA ALA A 17 -1.72 6.72 -3.13
C ALA A 17 -2.37 5.66 -4.02
N GLY A 18 -2.08 5.66 -5.33
CA GLY A 18 -2.53 4.62 -6.25
C GLY A 18 -2.04 3.22 -5.86
N VAL A 19 -0.76 3.08 -5.51
CA VAL A 19 -0.20 1.78 -5.05
C VAL A 19 -0.89 1.31 -3.77
N VAL A 20 -1.04 2.21 -2.79
CA VAL A 20 -1.67 1.89 -1.50
C VAL A 20 -3.13 1.49 -1.66
N VAL A 21 -3.88 2.21 -2.49
CA VAL A 21 -5.28 1.88 -2.79
C VAL A 21 -5.38 0.53 -3.48
N ASN A 22 -4.50 0.24 -4.45
CA ASN A 22 -4.48 -1.05 -5.12
C ASN A 22 -4.24 -2.20 -4.15
N ASP A 23 -3.22 -2.10 -3.30
CA ASP A 23 -2.87 -3.14 -2.34
C ASP A 23 -4.00 -3.38 -1.33
N SER A 24 -4.62 -2.29 -0.85
CA SER A 24 -5.75 -2.33 0.07
C SER A 24 -6.99 -2.93 -0.58
N LEU A 25 -7.31 -2.54 -1.81
CA LEU A 25 -8.47 -3.01 -2.55
C LEU A 25 -8.38 -4.51 -2.79
N VAL A 26 -7.21 -4.99 -3.23
CA VAL A 26 -6.94 -6.39 -3.54
C VAL A 26 -7.02 -7.29 -2.28
N LEU A 27 -6.69 -6.74 -1.10
CA LEU A 27 -6.84 -7.42 0.19
C LEU A 27 -8.30 -7.46 0.63
N VAL A 28 -9.00 -6.32 0.59
CA VAL A 28 -10.41 -6.22 0.99
C VAL A 28 -11.32 -7.04 0.07
N ASP A 29 -11.06 -7.04 -1.24
CA ASP A 29 -11.79 -7.87 -2.20
C ASP A 29 -11.64 -9.37 -1.90
N PHE A 30 -10.43 -9.79 -1.52
CA PHE A 30 -10.18 -11.17 -1.11
C PHE A 30 -10.98 -11.54 0.15
N ILE A 31 -10.96 -10.68 1.18
CA ILE A 31 -11.76 -10.91 2.40
C ILE A 31 -13.25 -10.98 2.05
N ASN A 32 -13.75 -10.04 1.24
CA ASN A 32 -15.14 -10.02 0.81
C ASN A 32 -15.54 -11.26 0.01
N HIS A 33 -14.65 -11.78 -0.83
CA HIS A 33 -14.85 -13.01 -1.59
C HIS A 33 -15.00 -14.21 -0.65
N GLU A 34 -14.06 -14.39 0.28
CA GLU A 34 -14.07 -15.45 1.29
C GLU A 34 -15.31 -15.37 2.21
N ARG A 35 -15.75 -14.16 2.56
CA ARG A 35 -17.01 -13.93 3.29
C ARG A 35 -18.23 -14.37 2.49
N LYS A 36 -18.27 -14.13 1.18
CA LYS A 36 -19.37 -14.57 0.30
C LYS A 36 -19.43 -16.10 0.17
N GLU A 37 -18.30 -16.78 0.29
CA GLU A 37 -18.23 -18.25 0.35
C GLU A 37 -18.65 -18.82 1.72
N GLY A 38 -19.00 -17.95 2.67
CA GLY A 38 -19.49 -18.34 3.99
C GLY A 38 -18.40 -18.54 5.04
N LYS A 39 -17.14 -18.16 4.76
CA LYS A 39 -16.08 -18.26 5.77
C LYS A 39 -16.33 -17.29 6.95
N PRO A 40 -16.03 -17.72 8.19
CA PRO A 40 -16.01 -16.82 9.34
C PRO A 40 -15.07 -15.64 9.13
N LEU A 41 -15.48 -14.44 9.58
CA LEU A 41 -14.75 -13.18 9.39
C LEU A 41 -13.27 -13.29 9.74
N ARG A 42 -12.98 -13.82 10.93
CA ARG A 42 -11.63 -13.95 11.44
C ARG A 42 -10.75 -14.81 10.55
N LEU A 43 -11.27 -15.95 10.08
CA LEU A 43 -10.53 -16.84 9.18
C LEU A 43 -10.32 -16.19 7.81
N ALA A 44 -11.32 -15.49 7.28
CA ALA A 44 -11.19 -14.77 6.02
C ALA A 44 -10.10 -13.69 6.08
N ILE A 45 -9.99 -12.96 7.20
CA ILE A 45 -8.96 -11.94 7.40
C ILE A 45 -7.57 -12.57 7.55
N GLU A 46 -7.44 -13.64 8.33
CA GLU A 46 -6.18 -14.36 8.53
C GLU A 46 -5.66 -14.96 7.21
N ASP A 47 -6.53 -15.64 6.45
CA ASP A 47 -6.23 -16.21 5.14
C ASP A 47 -5.84 -15.13 4.12
N ALA A 48 -6.61 -14.03 4.06
CA ALA A 48 -6.33 -12.92 3.17
C ALA A 48 -4.96 -12.30 3.46
N GLY A 49 -4.67 -12.04 4.74
CA GLY A 49 -3.39 -11.52 5.18
C GLY A 49 -2.23 -12.43 4.77
N ALA A 50 -2.33 -13.73 5.07
CA ALA A 50 -1.29 -14.70 4.75
C ALA A 50 -1.04 -14.83 3.24
N GLN A 51 -2.10 -14.87 2.43
CA GLN A 51 -1.99 -15.04 0.97
C GLN A 51 -1.49 -13.77 0.27
N ARG A 52 -1.87 -12.58 0.77
CA ARG A 52 -1.52 -11.30 0.15
C ARG A 52 -0.20 -10.71 0.67
N PHE A 53 0.29 -11.15 1.82
CA PHE A 53 1.55 -10.68 2.41
C PHE A 53 2.73 -10.76 1.42
N ARG A 54 2.94 -11.93 0.81
CA ARG A 54 4.06 -12.13 -0.13
C ARG A 54 3.91 -11.29 -1.41
N PRO A 55 2.76 -11.31 -2.12
CA PRO A 55 2.54 -10.45 -3.28
C PRO A 55 2.76 -8.96 -3.00
N ILE A 56 2.19 -8.42 -1.92
CA ILE A 56 2.26 -6.98 -1.59
C ILE A 56 3.70 -6.57 -1.26
N ILE A 57 4.47 -7.41 -0.56
CA ILE A 57 5.88 -7.13 -0.31
C ILE A 57 6.68 -7.15 -1.60
N LEU A 58 6.44 -8.13 -2.47
CA LEU A 58 7.17 -8.24 -3.75
C LEU A 58 6.90 -7.05 -4.67
N THR A 59 5.65 -6.58 -4.77
CA THR A 59 5.33 -5.40 -5.57
C THR A 59 6.04 -4.17 -5.03
N SER A 60 5.95 -3.94 -3.72
CA SER A 60 6.57 -2.80 -3.05
C SER A 60 8.09 -2.79 -3.18
N LEU A 61 8.74 -3.94 -2.98
CA LEU A 61 10.18 -4.10 -3.19
C LEU A 61 10.58 -3.89 -4.65
N THR A 62 9.80 -4.39 -5.60
CA THR A 62 10.05 -4.21 -7.02
C THR A 62 9.93 -2.75 -7.43
N THR A 63 8.91 -2.04 -6.93
CA THR A 63 8.75 -0.59 -7.14
C THR A 63 9.93 0.18 -6.55
N PHE A 64 10.33 -0.12 -5.32
CA PHE A 64 11.49 0.51 -4.69
C PHE A 64 12.76 0.26 -5.51
N ALA A 65 13.01 -1.00 -5.89
CA ALA A 65 14.18 -1.39 -6.66
C ALA A 65 14.22 -0.75 -8.05
N GLY A 66 13.08 -0.65 -8.73
CA GLY A 66 12.97 0.02 -10.03
C GLY A 66 13.26 1.51 -9.98
N LEU A 67 13.09 2.14 -8.82
CA LEU A 67 13.36 3.56 -8.60
C LEU A 67 14.77 3.83 -8.05
N LEU A 68 15.49 2.81 -7.55
CA LEU A 68 16.88 2.95 -7.09
C LEU A 68 17.79 3.64 -8.12
N PRO A 69 17.78 3.29 -9.42
CA PRO A 69 18.63 3.96 -10.40
C PRO A 69 18.36 5.46 -10.49
N VAL A 70 17.09 5.88 -10.39
CA VAL A 70 16.68 7.29 -10.41
C VAL A 70 17.20 8.02 -9.17
N LEU A 71 17.25 7.36 -8.02
CA LEU A 71 17.78 7.93 -6.78
C LEU A 71 19.30 8.16 -6.82
N PHE A 72 20.04 7.39 -7.60
CA PHE A 72 21.49 7.52 -7.76
C PHE A 72 21.91 8.29 -9.02
N GLU A 73 20.95 8.78 -9.79
CA GLU A 73 21.21 9.49 -11.02
C GLU A 73 21.83 10.87 -10.72
N THR A 74 22.87 11.22 -11.48
CA THR A 74 23.67 12.44 -11.24
C THR A 74 23.46 13.51 -12.31
N SER A 75 22.89 13.14 -13.46
CA SER A 75 22.64 14.06 -14.57
C SER A 75 21.64 15.18 -14.21
N LEU A 76 21.99 16.42 -14.54
CA LEU A 76 21.15 17.62 -14.29
C LEU A 76 19.75 17.50 -14.91
N GLN A 77 19.62 16.83 -16.07
CA GLN A 77 18.31 16.59 -16.68
C GLN A 77 17.47 15.55 -15.93
N ALA A 78 18.02 14.67 -15.11
CA ALA A 78 17.22 13.70 -14.37
C ALA A 78 16.99 14.10 -12.90
N GLN A 79 17.74 15.10 -12.40
CA GLN A 79 17.63 15.57 -11.02
C GLN A 79 16.22 16.06 -10.63
N PHE A 80 15.41 16.52 -11.58
CA PHE A 80 14.03 16.90 -11.28
C PHE A 80 13.15 15.70 -10.87
N LEU A 81 13.45 14.48 -11.34
CA LEU A 81 12.70 13.27 -10.98
C LEU A 81 13.06 12.73 -9.59
N ILE A 82 14.22 13.09 -9.06
CA ILE A 82 14.70 12.65 -7.74
C ILE A 82 13.67 12.92 -6.63
N PRO A 83 13.11 14.14 -6.47
CA PRO A 83 12.10 14.39 -5.44
C PRO A 83 10.85 13.52 -5.56
N MET A 84 10.45 13.15 -6.78
CA MET A 84 9.33 12.21 -7.01
C MET A 84 9.71 10.79 -6.59
N ALA A 85 10.88 10.33 -7.03
CA ALA A 85 11.40 9.00 -6.72
C ALA A 85 11.58 8.81 -5.22
N ILE A 86 12.13 9.82 -4.50
CA ILE A 86 12.26 9.77 -3.04
C ILE A 86 10.88 9.60 -2.38
N SER A 87 9.90 10.43 -2.76
CA SER A 87 8.55 10.37 -2.19
C SER A 87 7.89 9.01 -2.40
N LEU A 88 7.98 8.46 -3.61
CA LEU A 88 7.34 7.21 -3.97
C LEU A 88 8.07 5.99 -3.37
N SER A 89 9.40 5.94 -3.46
CA SER A 89 10.23 4.82 -2.97
C SER A 89 10.11 4.63 -1.46
N PHE A 90 10.31 5.68 -0.68
CA PHE A 90 10.20 5.56 0.78
C PHE A 90 8.73 5.46 1.21
N GLY A 91 7.85 6.15 0.50
CA GLY A 91 6.42 6.10 0.74
C GLY A 91 5.86 4.68 0.55
N VAL A 92 6.25 3.97 -0.52
CA VAL A 92 5.70 2.63 -0.78
C VAL A 92 6.15 1.65 0.28
N LEU A 93 7.44 1.65 0.63
CA LEU A 93 7.97 0.77 1.68
C LEU A 93 7.25 0.97 3.01
N PHE A 94 7.05 2.23 3.42
CA PHE A 94 6.34 2.54 4.65
C PHE A 94 4.85 2.19 4.57
N ALA A 95 4.21 2.50 3.45
CA ALA A 95 2.79 2.24 3.26
C ALA A 95 2.49 0.74 3.19
N THR A 96 3.39 -0.10 2.68
CA THR A 96 3.25 -1.56 2.71
C THR A 96 3.01 -2.08 4.14
N PHE A 97 3.82 -1.63 5.10
CA PHE A 97 3.66 -2.02 6.51
C PHE A 97 2.34 -1.53 7.07
N ILE A 98 1.95 -0.29 6.73
CA ILE A 98 0.65 0.24 7.15
C ILE A 98 -0.48 -0.58 6.55
N THR A 99 -0.51 -0.81 5.24
CA THR A 99 -1.58 -1.53 4.55
C THR A 99 -1.78 -2.93 5.12
N LEU A 100 -0.70 -3.69 5.33
CA LEU A 100 -0.78 -5.06 5.84
C LEU A 100 -1.27 -5.15 7.30
N LEU A 101 -1.13 -4.09 8.10
CA LEU A 101 -1.56 -4.06 9.51
C LEU A 101 -2.90 -3.35 9.69
N LEU A 102 -3.02 -2.13 9.16
CA LEU A 102 -4.19 -1.26 9.35
C LEU A 102 -5.40 -1.76 8.56
N VAL A 103 -5.24 -2.28 7.34
CA VAL A 103 -6.40 -2.69 6.52
C VAL A 103 -7.15 -3.86 7.16
N PRO A 104 -6.49 -4.95 7.59
CA PRO A 104 -7.15 -6.01 8.36
C PRO A 104 -7.81 -5.50 9.64
N ALA A 105 -7.11 -4.65 10.40
CA ALA A 105 -7.61 -4.12 11.66
C ALA A 105 -8.86 -3.25 11.47
N PHE A 106 -8.84 -2.33 10.50
CA PHE A 106 -9.99 -1.50 10.19
C PHE A 106 -11.15 -2.29 9.61
N TYR A 107 -10.88 -3.32 8.80
CA TYR A 107 -11.93 -4.19 8.30
C TYR A 107 -12.65 -4.91 9.46
N SER A 108 -11.90 -5.48 10.42
CA SER A 108 -12.48 -6.09 11.63
C SER A 108 -13.32 -5.09 12.43
N ILE A 109 -12.78 -3.91 12.71
CA ILE A 109 -13.48 -2.86 13.47
C ILE A 109 -14.78 -2.44 12.76
N LEU A 110 -14.74 -2.29 11.43
CA LEU A 110 -15.91 -1.90 10.65
C LEU A 110 -17.02 -2.96 10.74
N GLU A 111 -16.67 -4.25 10.66
CA GLU A 111 -17.64 -5.33 10.77
C GLU A 111 -18.17 -5.47 12.21
N ASP A 112 -17.34 -5.32 13.24
CA ASP A 112 -17.78 -5.30 14.65
C ASP A 112 -18.79 -4.16 14.91
N ILE A 113 -18.54 -2.97 14.36
CA ILE A 113 -19.46 -1.83 14.43
C ILE A 113 -20.76 -2.17 13.69
N ARG A 114 -20.66 -2.76 12.50
CA ARG A 114 -21.82 -3.15 11.70
C ARG A 114 -22.71 -4.16 12.41
N GLU A 115 -22.14 -5.20 13.00
CA GLU A 115 -22.87 -6.19 13.78
C GLU A 115 -23.54 -5.55 15.00
N ARG A 116 -22.92 -4.57 15.63
CA ARG A 116 -23.46 -3.89 16.83
C ARG A 116 -24.53 -2.83 16.55
N PHE A 117 -24.54 -2.23 15.37
CA PHE A 117 -25.51 -1.19 14.99
C PHE A 117 -26.64 -1.69 14.08
N ILE A 118 -26.42 -2.78 13.34
CA ILE A 118 -27.39 -3.32 12.36
C ILE A 118 -27.93 -4.70 12.79
N GLY A 119 -27.25 -5.40 13.72
CA GLY A 119 -27.75 -6.62 14.37
C GLY A 119 -28.66 -6.31 15.56
#